data_AF-A0A968HDB1-F1
#
_entry.id   AF-A0A968HDB1-F1
#
_cell.length_a   1.000
_cell.length_b   1.000
_cell.length_c   1.000
_cell.angle_alpha   90.00
_cell.angle_beta   90.00
_cell.angle_gamma   90.00
#
_symmetry.space_group_name_H-M   'P 1'
#
loop_
_entity.id
_entity.type
_entity.pdbx_description
1 polymer ?
#
loop_
_entity_poly.entity_id
_entity_poly.type
_entity_poly.pdbx_seq_one_letter_code
_entity_poly.pdbx_strand_id
1 'polypeptide(L)'
;MLETARKENDMKLTISQKLGSVLGALLLLMVIMGAFFFLSTAQVQRAVARNQDLRETNELMTARVIDHLKWMDGIATGMFIQGKEFAGKLDPGECNLGKWMKTFKPYSDELAEPFNALDAPHRKLHGTAERIIAAHKAGDRGRATAIFMEETVPA
;
A
#
# COMPACT_ATOMS: atom_id res chain seq x y z
N MET A 1 -35.82 45.42 60.80
CA MET A 1 -36.85 44.71 60.02
C MET A 1 -37.01 45.42 58.68
N LEU A 2 -36.31 44.97 57.63
CA LEU A 2 -36.58 45.34 56.24
C LEU A 2 -36.60 44.03 55.46
N GLU A 3 -37.81 43.51 55.30
CA GLU A 3 -38.08 42.24 54.63
C GLU A 3 -38.04 42.45 53.12
N THR A 4 -37.29 41.55 52.49
CA THR A 4 -36.91 41.50 51.09
C THR A 4 -38.10 41.35 50.14
N ALA A 5 -38.21 42.24 49.16
CA ALA A 5 -39.02 42.00 47.96
C ALA A 5 -38.10 41.80 46.74
N ARG A 6 -37.52 40.60 46.62
CA ARG A 6 -36.91 40.13 45.37
C ARG A 6 -38.03 39.61 44.48
N LYS A 7 -38.44 40.42 43.51
CA LYS A 7 -39.45 40.06 42.50
C LYS A 7 -38.85 39.04 41.54
N GLU A 8 -39.10 37.75 41.75
CA GLU A 8 -38.78 36.71 40.77
C GLU A 8 -39.73 36.84 39.57
N ASN A 9 -39.17 37.24 38.44
CA ASN A 9 -39.88 37.31 37.17
C ASN A 9 -39.90 35.92 36.54
N ASP A 10 -40.97 35.16 36.79
CA ASP A 10 -41.14 33.81 36.28
C ASP A 10 -41.73 33.84 34.86
N MET A 11 -40.86 33.94 33.85
CA MET A 11 -41.24 34.08 32.45
C MET A 11 -41.75 32.74 31.88
N LYS A 12 -43.07 32.51 31.95
CA LYS A 12 -43.72 31.30 31.42
C LYS A 12 -43.74 31.29 29.89
N LEU A 13 -42.84 30.50 29.29
CA LEU A 13 -42.77 30.28 27.84
C LEU A 13 -44.04 29.62 27.29
N THR A 14 -44.53 30.11 26.15
CA THR A 14 -45.66 29.52 25.42
C THR A 14 -45.26 28.21 24.73
N ILE A 15 -46.23 27.35 24.40
CA ILE A 15 -45.98 26.02 23.80
C ILE A 15 -45.18 26.14 22.48
N SER A 16 -45.48 27.14 21.64
CA SER A 16 -44.76 27.40 20.39
C SER A 16 -43.30 27.81 20.62
N GLN A 17 -43.02 28.58 21.68
CA GLN A 17 -41.66 28.96 22.06
C GLN A 17 -40.84 27.76 22.56
N LYS A 18 -41.46 26.83 23.29
CA LYS A 18 -40.82 25.58 23.73
C LYS A 18 -40.50 24.63 22.57
N LEU A 19 -41.40 24.53 21.60
CA LEU A 19 -41.19 23.69 20.42
C LEU A 19 -40.09 24.26 19.51
N GLY A 20 -40.09 25.59 19.32
CA GLY A 20 -39.07 26.29 18.54
C GLY A 20 -37.67 26.23 19.17
N SER A 21 -37.54 26.30 20.49
CA SER A 21 -36.24 26.19 21.16
C SER A 21 -35.62 24.81 21.03
N VAL A 22 -36.42 23.74 21.09
CA VAL A 22 -35.95 22.36 20.87
C VAL A 22 -35.51 22.15 19.42
N LEU A 23 -36.30 22.60 18.45
CA LEU A 23 -35.93 22.52 17.03
C LEU A 23 -34.65 23.33 16.72
N GLY A 24 -34.55 24.53 17.29
CA GLY A 24 -33.35 25.36 17.17
C GLY A 24 -32.11 24.71 17.79
N ALA A 25 -32.25 24.09 18.97
CA ALA A 25 -31.17 23.35 19.62
C ALA A 25 -30.75 22.12 18.80
N LEU A 26 -31.69 21.40 18.20
CA LEU A 26 -31.40 20.28 17.29
C LEU A 26 -30.66 20.73 16.04
N LEU A 27 -31.10 21.81 15.39
CA LEU A 27 -30.43 22.37 14.21
C LEU A 27 -29.02 22.86 14.55
N LEU A 28 -28.85 23.53 15.69
CA LEU A 28 -27.54 23.96 16.18
C LEU A 28 -26.61 22.76 16.43
N LEU A 29 -27.12 21.70 17.05
CA LEU A 29 -26.36 20.46 17.28
C LEU A 29 -25.93 19.82 15.95
N MET A 30 -26.80 19.80 14.93
CA MET A 30 -26.45 19.29 13.60
C MET A 30 -25.35 20.12 12.94
N VAL A 31 -25.40 21.45 13.06
CA VAL A 31 -24.34 22.33 12.54
C VAL A 31 -23.02 22.09 13.26
N ILE A 32 -23.03 21.96 14.58
CA ILE A 32 -21.84 21.68 15.39
C ILE A 32 -21.24 20.32 15.00
N MET A 33 -22.07 19.28 14.89
CA MET A 33 -21.61 17.94 14.51
C MET A 33 -21.09 17.91 13.06
N GLY A 34 -21.73 18.62 12.14
CA GLY A 34 -21.27 18.77 10.77
C GLY A 34 -19.93 19.50 10.66
N ALA A 35 -19.76 20.60 11.41
CA ALA A 35 -18.49 21.32 11.48
C ALA A 35 -17.39 20.43 12.09
N PHE A 36 -17.68 19.71 13.18
CA PHE A 36 -16.75 18.76 13.78
C PHE A 36 -16.34 17.67 12.79
N PHE A 37 -17.30 17.07 12.07
CA PHE A 37 -17.03 16.06 11.06
C PHE A 37 -16.18 16.62 9.92
N PHE A 38 -16.47 17.83 9.44
CA PHE A 38 -15.71 18.49 8.38
C PHE A 38 -14.27 18.80 8.82
N LEU A 39 -14.07 19.36 10.01
CA LEU A 39 -12.75 19.63 10.57
C LEU A 39 -11.95 18.34 10.78
N SER A 40 -12.60 17.29 11.32
CA SER A 40 -11.99 15.97 11.54
C SER A 40 -11.59 15.30 10.23
N THR A 41 -12.48 15.27 9.23
CA THR A 41 -12.17 14.69 7.92
C THR A 41 -11.07 15.47 7.19
N ALA A 42 -11.05 16.80 7.28
CA ALA A 42 -9.95 17.60 6.76
C ALA A 42 -8.61 17.30 7.45
N GLN A 43 -8.61 17.07 8.77
CA GLN A 43 -7.41 16.65 9.52
C GLN A 43 -6.93 15.26 9.07
N VAL A 44 -7.86 14.30 8.94
CA VAL A 44 -7.55 12.94 8.48
C VAL A 44 -7.01 12.95 7.07
N GLN A 45 -7.58 13.73 6.15
CA GLN A 45 -7.09 13.82 4.77
C GLN A 45 -5.66 14.36 4.70
N ARG A 46 -5.30 15.36 5.52
CA ARG A 46 -3.90 15.85 5.60
C ARG A 46 -2.95 14.80 6.16
N ALA A 47 -3.41 14.02 7.14
CA ALA A 47 -2.63 12.91 7.70
C ALA A 47 -2.42 11.79 6.67
N VAL A 48 -3.43 11.48 5.86
CA VAL A 48 -3.33 10.53 4.74
C VAL A 48 -2.39 11.06 3.66
N ALA A 49 -2.50 12.35 3.28
CA ALA A 49 -1.66 12.96 2.26
C ALA A 49 -0.17 12.89 2.60
N ARG A 50 0.19 13.07 3.87
CA ARG A 50 1.58 12.89 4.35
C ARG A 50 2.13 11.48 4.13
N ASN A 51 1.26 10.46 4.11
CA ASN A 51 1.64 9.06 3.98
C ASN A 51 1.29 8.48 2.59
N GLN A 52 0.86 9.31 1.63
CA GLN A 52 0.49 8.84 0.29
C GLN A 52 1.67 8.17 -0.40
N ASP A 53 2.87 8.75 -0.33
CA ASP A 53 4.08 8.21 -0.95
C ASP A 53 4.44 6.81 -0.41
N LEU A 54 4.23 6.57 0.89
CA LEU A 54 4.43 5.25 1.51
C LEU A 54 3.43 4.22 0.99
N ARG A 55 2.16 4.62 0.83
CA ARG A 55 1.12 3.73 0.30
C ARG A 55 1.38 3.38 -1.16
N GLU A 56 1.72 4.37 -1.98
CA GLU A 56 2.06 4.17 -3.38
C GLU A 56 3.27 3.24 -3.54
N THR A 57 4.32 3.47 -2.74
CA THR A 57 5.50 2.60 -2.74
C THR A 57 5.14 1.16 -2.34
N ASN A 58 4.29 0.97 -1.32
CA ASN A 58 3.88 -0.36 -0.89
C ASN A 58 3.02 -1.10 -1.94
N GLU A 59 2.09 -0.38 -2.58
CA GLU A 59 1.29 -0.91 -3.69
C GLU A 59 2.20 -1.31 -4.87
N LEU A 60 3.19 -0.48 -5.20
CA LEU A 60 4.20 -0.78 -6.20
C LEU A 60 4.98 -2.05 -5.83
N MET A 61 5.49 -2.16 -4.60
CA MET A 61 6.26 -3.32 -4.15
C MET A 61 5.45 -4.60 -4.23
N THR A 62 4.18 -4.55 -3.79
CA THR A 62 3.25 -5.68 -3.90
C THR A 62 3.11 -6.13 -5.36
N ALA A 63 2.94 -5.19 -6.29
CA ALA A 63 2.88 -5.50 -7.71
C ALA A 63 4.19 -6.11 -8.24
N ARG A 64 5.36 -5.67 -7.77
CA ARG A 64 6.66 -6.24 -8.17
C ARG A 64 6.88 -7.64 -7.64
N VAL A 65 6.43 -7.95 -6.42
CA VAL A 65 6.44 -9.34 -5.92
C VAL A 65 5.58 -10.23 -6.82
N ILE A 66 4.37 -9.78 -7.17
CA ILE A 66 3.47 -10.53 -8.08
C ILE A 66 4.09 -10.72 -9.46
N ASP A 67 4.77 -9.71 -10.00
CA ASP A 67 5.50 -9.82 -11.28
C ASP A 67 6.53 -10.96 -11.23
N HIS A 68 7.31 -11.07 -10.15
CA HIS A 68 8.33 -12.11 -9.98
C HIS A 68 7.73 -13.49 -9.68
N LEU A 69 6.59 -13.57 -8.98
CA LEU A 69 5.85 -14.82 -8.81
C LEU A 69 5.38 -15.37 -10.16
N LYS A 70 4.83 -14.51 -11.03
CA LYS A 70 4.44 -14.88 -12.40
C LYS A 70 5.63 -15.26 -13.27
N TRP A 71 6.75 -14.56 -13.10
CA TRP A 71 8.00 -14.87 -13.78
C TRP A 71 8.49 -16.29 -13.40
N MET A 72 8.47 -16.63 -12.11
CA MET A 72 8.83 -17.98 -11.64
C MET A 72 7.85 -19.05 -12.12
N ASP A 73 6.55 -18.77 -12.13
CA ASP A 73 5.53 -19.67 -12.69
C ASP A 73 5.73 -19.93 -14.19
N GLY A 74 6.21 -18.93 -14.93
CA GLY A 74 6.62 -19.10 -16.33
C GLY A 74 7.71 -20.16 -16.51
N ILE A 75 8.60 -20.33 -15.54
CA ILE A 75 9.59 -21.41 -15.52
C ILE A 75 8.94 -22.72 -15.04
N ALA A 76 8.37 -22.72 -13.83
CA ALA A 76 7.88 -23.93 -13.18
C ALA A 76 6.74 -24.59 -13.96
N THR A 77 5.68 -23.83 -14.26
CA THR A 77 4.51 -24.35 -14.96
C THR A 77 4.69 -24.25 -16.47
N GLY A 78 5.13 -23.09 -16.97
CA GLY A 78 5.27 -22.86 -18.41
C GLY A 78 6.31 -23.76 -19.05
N MET A 79 7.56 -23.67 -18.59
CA MET A 79 8.67 -24.43 -19.18
C MET A 79 8.68 -25.89 -18.73
N PHE A 80 8.68 -26.16 -17.41
CA PHE A 80 8.91 -27.54 -16.95
C PHE A 80 7.72 -28.47 -17.21
N ILE A 81 6.49 -27.99 -17.02
CA ILE A 81 5.28 -28.82 -17.16
C ILE A 81 4.71 -28.73 -18.58
N GLN A 82 4.51 -27.52 -19.10
CA GLN A 82 3.83 -27.32 -20.39
C GLN A 82 4.77 -27.36 -21.60
N GLY A 83 6.10 -27.34 -21.37
CA GLY A 83 7.09 -27.35 -22.45
C GLY A 83 7.12 -26.07 -23.29
N LYS A 84 6.63 -24.95 -22.74
CA LYS A 84 6.66 -23.65 -23.42
C LYS A 84 8.04 -23.01 -23.30
N GLU A 85 8.40 -22.21 -24.31
CA GLU A 85 9.56 -21.33 -24.17
C GLU A 85 9.33 -20.28 -23.09
N PHE A 86 10.39 -19.96 -22.35
CA PHE A 86 10.33 -18.92 -21.34
C PHE A 86 10.37 -17.53 -21.97
N ALA A 87 9.33 -16.75 -21.72
CA ALA A 87 9.16 -15.40 -22.26
C ALA A 87 9.48 -14.29 -21.24
N GLY A 88 9.90 -14.64 -20.02
CA GLY A 88 10.25 -13.67 -18.99
C GLY A 88 11.56 -12.94 -19.29
N LYS A 89 11.75 -11.78 -18.65
CA LYS A 89 12.96 -10.97 -18.80
C LYS A 89 14.15 -11.61 -18.09
N LEU A 90 15.28 -11.73 -18.79
CA LEU A 90 16.53 -12.25 -18.24
C LEU A 90 17.37 -11.13 -17.62
N ASP A 91 17.39 -9.94 -18.23
CA ASP A 91 18.06 -8.77 -17.67
C ASP A 91 17.25 -8.22 -16.47
N PRO A 92 17.82 -8.18 -15.25
CA PRO A 92 17.15 -7.61 -14.08
C PRO A 92 16.79 -6.13 -14.29
N GLY A 93 17.56 -5.39 -15.10
CA GLY A 93 17.32 -3.99 -15.41
C GLY A 93 16.15 -3.73 -16.37
N GLU A 94 15.59 -4.76 -17.00
CA GLU A 94 14.44 -4.66 -17.90
C GLU A 94 13.11 -4.96 -17.23
N CYS A 95 13.13 -5.65 -16.08
CA CYS A 95 11.93 -5.93 -15.31
C CYS A 95 11.36 -4.63 -14.70
N ASN A 96 10.10 -4.65 -14.30
CA ASN A 96 9.47 -3.44 -13.78
C ASN A 96 10.11 -2.95 -12.48
N LEU A 97 10.63 -3.87 -11.64
CA LEU A 97 11.37 -3.51 -10.43
C LEU A 97 12.70 -2.84 -10.78
N GLY A 98 13.50 -3.45 -11.65
CA GLY A 98 14.78 -2.89 -12.06
C GLY A 98 14.66 -1.53 -12.77
N LYS A 99 13.60 -1.32 -13.55
CA LYS A 99 13.29 0.00 -14.12
C LYS A 99 12.97 1.03 -13.04
N TRP A 100 12.16 0.66 -12.06
CA TRP A 100 11.81 1.54 -10.95
C TRP A 100 13.01 1.84 -10.04
N MET A 101 13.87 0.86 -9.76
CA MET A 101 15.10 1.05 -8.97
C MET A 101 16.06 2.05 -9.61
N LYS A 102 16.06 2.20 -10.94
CA LYS A 102 16.86 3.21 -11.64
C LYS A 102 16.35 4.64 -11.42
N THR A 103 15.05 4.80 -11.15
CA THR A 103 14.40 6.12 -11.02
C THR A 103 14.17 6.53 -9.56
N PHE A 104 13.98 5.57 -8.66
CA PHE A 104 13.73 5.83 -7.25
C PHE A 104 15.00 6.29 -6.55
N LYS A 105 14.88 7.35 -5.74
CA LYS A 105 15.95 7.85 -4.88
C LYS A 105 15.46 7.83 -3.44
N PRO A 106 16.06 6.99 -2.57
CA PRO A 106 15.77 7.02 -1.14
C PRO A 106 16.00 8.43 -0.57
N TYR A 107 15.08 8.88 0.29
CA TYR A 107 15.15 10.21 0.91
C TYR A 107 15.78 10.19 2.31
N SER A 108 16.10 9.00 2.84
CA SER A 108 16.81 8.80 4.11
C SER A 108 17.73 7.59 4.03
N ASP A 109 18.75 7.57 4.88
CA ASP A 109 19.67 6.42 5.01
C ASP A 109 18.93 5.15 5.48
N GLU A 110 17.91 5.30 6.33
CA GLU A 110 17.04 4.22 6.79
C GLU A 110 16.30 3.52 5.63
N LEU A 111 15.92 4.24 4.58
CA LEU A 111 15.37 3.62 3.36
C LEU A 111 16.44 3.17 2.37
N ALA A 112 17.61 3.82 2.37
CA ALA A 112 18.66 3.53 1.41
C ALA A 112 19.24 2.13 1.60
N GLU A 113 19.50 1.71 2.83
CA GLU A 113 20.02 0.37 3.14
C GLU A 113 19.11 -0.76 2.62
N PRO A 114 17.83 -0.87 3.04
CA PRO A 114 16.95 -1.92 2.56
C PRO A 114 16.68 -1.84 1.06
N PHE A 115 16.62 -0.64 0.47
CA PHE A 115 16.47 -0.46 -0.97
C PHE A 115 17.66 -1.02 -1.75
N ASN A 116 18.89 -0.68 -1.33
CA ASN A 116 20.11 -1.16 -1.97
C ASN A 116 20.30 -2.67 -1.77
N ALA A 117 19.84 -3.21 -0.63
CA ALA A 117 19.89 -4.64 -0.33
C ALA A 117 19.05 -5.50 -1.31
N LEU A 118 18.13 -4.90 -2.08
CA LEU A 118 17.36 -5.61 -3.10
C LEU A 118 18.20 -6.01 -4.32
N ASP A 119 19.27 -5.27 -4.66
CA ASP A 119 19.98 -5.45 -5.93
C ASP A 119 20.65 -6.82 -6.05
N ALA A 120 21.33 -7.26 -4.99
CA ALA A 120 22.03 -8.55 -4.97
C ALA A 120 21.10 -9.76 -5.15
N PRO A 121 20.03 -9.96 -4.35
CA PRO A 121 19.08 -11.06 -4.55
C PRO A 121 18.36 -10.97 -5.90
N HIS A 122 17.97 -9.76 -6.32
CA HIS A 122 17.30 -9.54 -7.61
C HIS A 122 18.17 -9.96 -8.81
N ARG A 123 19.46 -9.58 -8.81
CA ARG A 123 20.42 -10.03 -9.85
C ARG A 123 20.65 -11.54 -9.80
N LYS A 124 20.74 -12.11 -8.60
CA LYS A 124 20.89 -13.56 -8.43
C LYS A 124 19.70 -14.30 -9.06
N LEU A 125 18.47 -13.90 -8.73
CA LEU A 125 17.25 -14.48 -9.29
C LEU A 125 17.22 -14.42 -10.82
N HIS A 126 17.53 -13.27 -11.40
CA HIS A 126 17.55 -13.14 -12.86
C HIS A 126 18.67 -13.96 -13.51
N GLY A 127 19.83 -14.07 -12.86
CA GLY A 127 20.97 -14.84 -13.35
C GLY A 127 20.75 -16.36 -13.37
N THR A 128 19.79 -16.90 -12.62
CA THR A 128 19.50 -18.35 -12.66
C THR A 128 18.78 -18.76 -13.94
N ALA A 129 17.98 -17.87 -14.54
CA ALA A 129 17.11 -18.21 -15.68
C ALA A 129 17.91 -18.69 -16.90
N GLU A 130 19.02 -18.03 -17.24
CA GLU A 130 19.87 -18.45 -18.36
C GLU A 130 20.37 -19.88 -18.18
N ARG A 131 20.81 -20.22 -16.96
CA ARG A 131 21.32 -21.56 -16.63
C ARG A 131 20.21 -22.61 -16.62
N ILE A 132 19.01 -22.25 -16.15
CA ILE A 132 17.83 -23.12 -16.20
C ILE A 132 17.44 -23.41 -17.64
N ILE A 133 17.34 -22.38 -18.49
CA ILE A 133 16.99 -22.51 -19.91
C ILE A 133 18.02 -23.37 -20.63
N ALA A 134 19.31 -23.14 -20.39
CA ALA A 134 20.39 -23.92 -20.99
C ALA A 134 20.31 -25.41 -20.60
N ALA A 135 20.15 -25.71 -19.30
CA ALA A 135 20.00 -27.08 -18.82
C ALA A 135 18.74 -27.76 -19.39
N HIS A 136 17.62 -27.05 -19.43
CA HIS A 136 16.37 -27.56 -19.99
C HIS A 136 16.49 -27.87 -21.50
N LYS A 137 17.10 -26.97 -22.28
CA LYS A 137 17.36 -27.18 -23.72
C LYS A 137 18.32 -28.34 -23.99
N ALA A 138 19.25 -28.60 -23.08
CA ALA A 138 20.16 -29.75 -23.14
C ALA A 138 19.50 -31.09 -22.74
N GLY A 139 18.23 -31.08 -22.33
CA GLY A 139 17.52 -32.26 -21.83
C GLY A 139 17.83 -32.62 -20.37
N ASP A 140 18.68 -31.85 -19.69
CA ASP A 140 19.06 -32.05 -18.29
C ASP A 140 18.02 -31.41 -17.35
N ARG A 141 16.85 -32.07 -17.27
CA ARG A 141 15.74 -31.64 -16.41
C ARG A 141 16.08 -31.68 -14.92
N GLY A 142 16.96 -32.58 -14.51
CA GLY A 142 17.42 -32.69 -13.12
C GLY A 142 18.17 -31.44 -12.69
N ARG A 143 19.17 -31.03 -13.49
CA ARG A 143 19.92 -29.80 -13.24
C ARG A 143 19.05 -28.54 -13.33
N ALA A 144 18.16 -28.45 -14.32
CA ALA A 144 17.26 -27.31 -14.45
C ALA A 144 16.38 -27.14 -13.19
N THR A 145 15.83 -28.25 -12.69
CA THR A 145 15.02 -28.27 -11.46
C THR A 145 15.85 -27.91 -10.23
N ALA A 146 17.08 -28.43 -10.10
CA ALA A 146 17.95 -28.12 -8.97
C ALA A 146 18.27 -26.61 -8.88
N ILE A 147 18.66 -25.99 -10.00
CA ILE A 147 18.93 -24.54 -10.06
C ILE A 147 17.67 -23.74 -9.70
N PHE A 148 16.50 -24.17 -10.17
CA PHE A 148 15.24 -23.51 -9.82
C PHE A 148 14.98 -23.57 -8.30
N MET A 149 15.03 -24.76 -7.71
CA MET A 149 14.67 -24.96 -6.30
C MET A 149 15.70 -24.41 -5.30
N GLU A 150 16.99 -24.55 -5.61
CA GLU A 150 18.08 -24.22 -4.67
C GLU A 150 18.58 -22.79 -4.81
N GLU A 151 18.41 -22.17 -5.99
CA GLU A 151 18.95 -20.84 -6.25
C GLU A 151 17.91 -19.80 -6.65
N THR A 152 16.83 -20.18 -7.34
CA THR A 152 15.82 -19.21 -7.82
C THR A 152 14.76 -18.94 -6.78
N VAL A 153 14.18 -19.99 -6.19
CA VAL A 153 13.13 -19.88 -5.16
C VAL A 153 13.60 -19.13 -3.89
N PRO A 154 14.82 -19.33 -3.36
CA PRO A 154 15.26 -18.65 -2.14
C PRO A 154 15.98 -17.30 -2.39
N ALA A 155 16.11 -16.85 -3.64
CA ALA A 155 16.71 -15.55 -3.97
C ALA A 155 15.69 -14.42 -3.75
#